data_AF-A0A4U5LNM8-F1
#
_entry.id   AF-A0A4U5LNM8-F1
#
_cell.length_a   1.000
_cell.length_b   1.000
_cell.length_c   1.000
_cell.angle_alpha   90.00
_cell.angle_beta   90.00
_cell.angle_gamma   90.00
#
_symmetry.space_group_name_H-M   'P 1'
#
loop_
_entity.id
_entity.type
_entity.pdbx_description
1 polymer ?
#
loop_
_entity_poly.entity_id
_entity_poly.type
_entity_poly.pdbx_seq_one_letter_code
_entity_poly.pdbx_strand_id
1 'polypeptide(L)'
;MGKAYLVPVFTFGENDVYTQVSNERGSWVRFIQTKIKEITGISPALFNGRGIFNYSFGLLPHRVPLNIVFGAPIPVEKVEHSTRKQVEELHKKYCEALTKLFDDPQG
;
A
#
# COMPACT_ATOMS: atom_id res chain seq x y z
N MET A 1 -13.10 -6.42 -28.09
CA MET A 1 -12.98 -5.49 -26.94
C MET A 1 -12.70 -6.33 -25.70
N GLY A 2 -11.55 -6.15 -25.03
CA GLY A 2 -11.11 -7.04 -23.95
C GLY A 2 -11.93 -6.86 -22.67
N LYS A 3 -12.30 -7.96 -22.01
CA LYS A 3 -12.91 -7.94 -20.68
C LYS A 3 -11.84 -7.65 -19.64
N ALA A 4 -12.12 -6.74 -18.69
CA ALA A 4 -11.24 -6.45 -17.57
C ALA A 4 -11.88 -6.96 -16.27
N TYR A 5 -11.05 -7.35 -15.32
CA TYR A 5 -11.48 -7.79 -14.00
C TYR A 5 -10.77 -6.98 -12.94
N LEU A 6 -11.52 -6.54 -11.93
CA LEU A 6 -11.01 -5.92 -10.73
C LEU A 6 -10.87 -7.00 -9.66
N VAL A 7 -9.64 -7.23 -9.18
CA VAL A 7 -9.35 -8.31 -8.22
C VAL A 7 -9.09 -7.70 -6.84
N PRO A 8 -9.86 -8.06 -5.79
CA PRO A 8 -9.56 -7.71 -4.41
C PRO A 8 -8.24 -8.36 -3.96
N VAL A 9 -7.34 -7.59 -3.35
CA VAL A 9 -6.03 -8.08 -2.91
C VAL A 9 -5.69 -7.57 -1.52
N PHE A 10 -5.14 -8.46 -0.68
CA PHE A 10 -4.44 -8.11 0.57
C PHE A 10 -2.99 -8.55 0.51
N THR A 11 -2.09 -7.71 0.99
CA THR A 11 -0.68 -8.04 1.16
C THR A 11 -0.33 -7.99 2.63
N PHE A 12 0.24 -9.08 3.14
CA PHE A 12 0.77 -9.17 4.50
C PHE A 12 2.30 -9.17 4.46
N GLY A 13 2.92 -8.57 5.48
CA GLY A 13 4.38 -8.46 5.60
C GLY A 13 4.98 -7.16 5.05
N GLU A 14 4.15 -6.22 4.56
CA GLU A 14 4.65 -4.93 4.04
C GLU A 14 5.36 -4.09 5.10
N ASN A 15 4.99 -4.24 6.38
CA ASN A 15 5.62 -3.50 7.48
C ASN A 15 7.10 -3.89 7.69
N ASP A 16 7.49 -5.12 7.32
CA ASP A 16 8.86 -5.62 7.51
C ASP A 16 9.78 -5.23 6.35
N VAL A 17 9.19 -4.71 5.27
CA VAL A 17 9.90 -4.24 4.08
C VAL A 17 10.82 -3.07 4.41
N TYR A 18 10.51 -2.31 5.46
CA TYR A 18 11.33 -1.18 5.90
C TYR A 18 11.41 -1.10 7.42
N THR A 19 12.64 -1.08 7.94
CA THR A 19 12.85 -0.80 9.36
C THR A 19 12.75 0.70 9.62
N GLN A 20 11.72 1.14 10.33
CA GLN A 20 11.62 2.52 10.76
C GLN A 20 12.67 2.82 11.84
N VAL A 21 13.46 3.86 11.65
CA VAL A 21 14.34 4.38 12.71
C VAL A 21 13.47 4.85 13.89
N SER A 22 13.95 4.66 15.12
CA SER A 22 13.25 5.10 16.35
C SER A 22 12.79 6.56 16.22
N ASN A 23 11.48 6.76 16.14
CA ASN A 23 10.86 8.06 15.90
C ASN A 23 10.12 8.57 17.14
N GLU A 24 10.83 8.56 18.27
CA GLU A 24 10.29 9.02 19.55
C GLU A 24 9.87 10.49 19.47
N ARG A 25 8.78 10.84 20.19
CA ARG A 25 8.31 12.22 20.26
C ARG A 25 9.39 13.07 20.94
N GLY A 26 9.84 14.11 20.25
CA GLY A 26 10.93 14.98 20.72
C GLY A 26 12.31 14.66 20.13
N SER A 27 12.46 13.59 19.35
CA SER A 27 13.71 13.31 18.65
C SER A 27 13.97 14.31 17.51
N TRP A 28 15.25 14.62 17.28
CA TRP A 28 15.70 15.44 16.15
C TRP A 28 15.30 14.84 14.79
N VAL A 29 15.31 13.50 14.70
CA VAL A 29 14.86 12.74 13.52
C VAL A 29 13.40 13.08 13.18
N ARG A 30 12.52 13.05 14.19
CA ARG A 30 11.11 13.40 14.02
C ARG A 30 10.90 14.83 13.56
N PHE A 31 11.69 15.76 14.12
CA PHE A 31 11.62 17.18 13.79
C PHE A 31 11.93 17.42 12.31
N ILE A 32 13.01 16.82 11.79
CA ILE A 32 13.41 16.93 10.38
C ILE A 32 12.37 16.27 9.47
N GLN A 33 11.90 15.06 9.79
CA GLN A 33 10.85 14.38 9.02
C GLN A 33 9.56 15.20 8.94
N THR A 34 9.15 15.82 10.05
CA THR A 34 7.95 16.65 10.11
C THR A 34 8.11 17.89 9.23
N LYS A 35 9.27 18.57 9.29
CA LYS A 35 9.57 19.72 8.44
C LYS A 35 9.58 19.39 6.95
N ILE A 36 10.18 18.27 6.55
CA ILE A 36 10.18 17.84 5.15
C ILE A 36 8.77 17.45 4.71
N LYS A 37 7.99 16.76 5.56
CA LYS A 37 6.59 16.44 5.27
C LYS A 37 5.73 17.69 5.11
N GLU A 38 5.92 18.70 5.95
CA GLU A 38 5.20 20.00 5.85
C GLU A 38 5.49 20.70 4.52
N ILE A 39 6.70 20.56 3.98
CA ILE A 39 7.12 21.20 2.72
C ILE A 39 6.69 20.37 1.50
N THR A 40 6.82 19.05 1.56
CA THR A 40 6.71 18.16 0.37
C THR A 40 5.42 17.32 0.36
N GLY A 41 4.67 17.30 1.46
CA GLY A 41 3.51 16.41 1.66
C GLY A 41 3.90 14.95 1.94
N ILE A 42 5.16 14.58 1.75
CA ILE A 42 5.67 13.22 1.87
C ILE A 42 6.68 13.18 3.01
N SER A 43 6.50 12.25 3.94
CA SER A 43 7.51 12.05 4.99
C SER A 43 8.68 11.29 4.38
N PRO A 44 9.92 11.81 4.44
CA PRO A 44 11.07 11.07 3.96
C PRO A 44 11.22 9.83 4.84
N ALA A 45 11.04 8.72 4.16
CA ALA A 45 11.37 7.37 4.52
C ALA A 45 12.78 7.28 5.10
N LEU A 46 12.93 7.50 6.41
CA LEU A 46 14.16 7.14 7.11
C LEU A 46 14.08 5.66 7.46
N PHE A 47 14.23 4.84 6.42
CA PHE A 47 14.22 3.40 6.53
C PHE A 47 15.66 2.89 6.55
N ASN A 48 16.02 2.08 7.54
CA ASN A 48 17.27 1.31 7.51
C ASN A 48 17.07 0.12 6.56
N GLY A 49 17.04 0.36 5.24
CA GLY A 49 17.02 -0.65 4.18
C GLY A 49 18.43 -1.07 3.72
N ARG A 50 18.57 -1.56 2.47
CA ARG A 50 19.88 -1.81 1.82
C ARG A 50 20.26 -0.66 0.87
N GLY A 51 21.52 -0.22 0.92
CA GLY A 51 22.00 0.96 0.17
C GLY A 51 22.60 0.67 -1.22
N ILE A 52 22.63 1.70 -2.07
CA ILE A 52 23.48 1.78 -3.30
C ILE A 52 24.80 2.55 -3.00
N PHE A 53 24.86 3.36 -1.93
CA PHE A 53 26.07 4.10 -1.55
C PHE A 53 26.26 4.06 -0.02
N ASN A 54 27.24 3.26 0.42
CA ASN A 54 27.77 3.12 1.78
C ASN A 54 26.91 2.39 2.84
N TYR A 55 27.64 1.63 3.66
CA TYR A 55 27.25 0.41 4.39
C TYR A 55 26.30 0.56 5.60
N SER A 56 25.52 1.65 5.72
CA SER A 56 24.67 1.87 6.91
C SER A 56 23.26 2.42 6.66
N PHE A 57 22.90 2.82 5.43
CA PHE A 57 21.57 3.42 5.16
C PHE A 57 21.16 3.30 3.69
N GLY A 58 19.92 2.92 3.40
CA GLY A 58 19.47 2.72 2.02
C GLY A 58 17.96 2.81 1.84
N LEU A 59 17.54 3.36 0.69
CA LEU A 59 16.13 3.56 0.32
C LEU A 59 15.47 2.30 -0.24
N LEU A 60 16.24 1.24 -0.50
CA LEU A 60 15.68 0.02 -1.07
C LEU A 60 15.04 -0.86 0.02
N PRO A 61 13.89 -1.47 -0.30
CA PRO A 61 13.19 -2.37 0.61
C PRO A 61 14.04 -3.58 0.99
N HIS A 62 13.83 -4.08 2.20
CA HIS A 62 14.35 -5.38 2.61
C HIS A 62 13.71 -6.49 1.78
N ARG A 63 14.50 -7.55 1.54
CA ARG A 63 13.98 -8.78 0.95
C ARG A 63 13.30 -9.60 2.04
N VAL A 64 12.03 -9.33 2.25
CA VAL A 64 11.15 -10.09 3.15
C VAL A 64 10.08 -10.80 2.34
N PRO A 65 9.62 -12.00 2.74
CA PRO A 65 8.50 -12.66 2.08
C PRO A 65 7.23 -11.82 2.27
N LEU A 66 6.53 -11.56 1.16
CA LEU A 66 5.20 -10.96 1.16
C LEU A 66 4.17 -12.03 0.86
N ASN A 67 3.16 -12.13 1.70
CA ASN A 67 2.04 -13.06 1.48
C ASN A 67 0.89 -12.26 0.87
N ILE A 68 0.61 -12.50 -0.41
CA ILE A 68 -0.45 -11.82 -1.15
C ILE A 68 -1.64 -12.78 -1.28
N VAL A 69 -2.81 -12.34 -0.84
CA VAL A 69 -4.07 -13.08 -0.95
C VAL A 69 -4.93 -12.42 -2.01
N PHE A 70 -5.33 -13.21 -3.02
CA PHE A 70 -6.19 -12.75 -4.11
C PHE A 70 -7.62 -13.23 -3.89
N GLY A 71 -8.57 -12.30 -3.95
CA GLY A 71 -9.99 -12.60 -3.92
C GLY A 71 -10.55 -12.99 -5.29
N ALA A 72 -11.84 -13.28 -5.33
CA ALA A 72 -12.54 -13.57 -6.58
C ALA A 72 -12.55 -12.34 -7.51
N PRO A 73 -12.31 -12.52 -8.83
CA PRO A 73 -12.31 -11.43 -9.79
C PRO A 73 -13.71 -10.83 -9.98
N ILE A 74 -13.81 -9.51 -9.94
CA ILE A 74 -15.04 -8.75 -10.21
C ILE A 74 -15.02 -8.30 -11.67
N PRO A 75 -15.95 -8.76 -12.54
CA PRO A 75 -16.00 -8.33 -13.93
C PRO A 75 -16.33 -6.84 -14.03
N VAL A 76 -15.61 -6.12 -14.88
CA VAL A 76 -15.81 -4.69 -15.13
C VAL A 76 -16.16 -4.47 -16.60
N GLU A 77 -17.28 -3.80 -16.82
CA GLU A 77 -17.69 -3.37 -18.15
C GLU A 77 -16.99 -2.06 -18.52
N LYS A 78 -16.47 -1.99 -19.75
CA LYS A 78 -15.87 -0.76 -20.26
C LYS A 78 -16.97 0.25 -20.59
N VAL A 79 -16.99 1.36 -19.87
CA VAL A 79 -17.88 2.50 -20.12
C VAL A 79 -17.03 3.73 -20.45
N GLU A 80 -17.22 4.32 -21.62
CA GLU A 80 -16.40 5.44 -22.12
C GLU A 80 -16.53 6.71 -21.26
N HIS A 81 -17.74 6.98 -20.77
CA HIS A 81 -18.04 8.08 -19.85
C HIS A 81 -18.76 7.54 -18.61
N SER A 82 -18.01 6.87 -17.73
CA SER A 82 -18.55 6.35 -16.48
C SER A 82 -19.07 7.49 -15.59
N THR A 83 -20.27 7.32 -15.04
CA THR A 83 -20.80 8.24 -14.04
C THR A 83 -20.16 7.98 -12.67
N ARG A 84 -20.12 9.02 -11.82
CA ARG A 84 -19.62 8.88 -10.44
C ARG A 84 -20.35 7.78 -9.67
N LYS A 85 -21.67 7.67 -9.86
CA LYS A 85 -22.51 6.65 -9.22
C LYS A 85 -22.08 5.22 -9.60
N GLN A 86 -21.79 4.96 -10.88
CA GLN A 86 -21.30 3.65 -11.34
C GLN A 86 -19.95 3.30 -10.72
N VAL A 87 -19.06 4.28 -10.58
CA VAL A 87 -17.75 4.09 -9.93
C VAL A 87 -17.94 3.80 -8.43
N GLU A 88 -18.81 4.54 -7.75
CA GLU A 88 -19.11 4.34 -6.33
C GLU A 88 -19.74 2.96 -6.07
N GLU A 89 -20.65 2.50 -6.94
CA GLU A 89 -21.24 1.16 -6.87
C GLU A 89 -20.19 0.06 -7.06
N LEU A 90 -19.29 0.21 -8.02
CA LEU A 90 -18.19 -0.74 -8.24
C LEU A 90 -17.20 -0.73 -7.06
N HIS A 91 -16.86 0.45 -6.54
CA HIS A 91 -16.00 0.61 -5.38
C HIS A 91 -16.61 -0.06 -4.13
N LYS A 92 -17.92 0.11 -3.92
CA LYS A 92 -18.63 -0.56 -2.82
C LYS A 92 -18.53 -2.08 -2.93
N LYS A 93 -18.77 -2.65 -4.12
CA LYS A 93 -18.62 -4.09 -4.37
C LYS A 93 -17.19 -4.58 -4.09
N TYR A 94 -16.19 -3.79 -4.50
CA TYR A 94 -14.79 -4.10 -4.23
C TYR A 94 -14.48 -4.12 -2.71
N CYS A 95 -14.94 -3.12 -1.97
CA CYS A 95 -14.76 -3.05 -0.53
C CYS A 95 -15.48 -4.19 0.20
N GLU A 96 -16.71 -4.54 -0.18
CA GLU A 96 -17.44 -5.69 0.37
C GLU A 96 -16.68 -7.00 0.10
N ALA A 97 -16.14 -7.18 -1.10
CA ALA A 97 -15.35 -8.36 -1.45
C ALA A 97 -14.02 -8.42 -0.68
N LEU A 98 -13.36 -7.27 -0.44
CA LEU A 98 -12.20 -7.20 0.45
C LEU A 98 -12.57 -7.57 1.89
N THR A 99 -13.61 -6.97 2.46
CA THR A 99 -14.04 -7.30 3.83
C THR A 99 -14.32 -8.79 3.96
N LYS A 100 -15.05 -9.37 2.99
CA LYS A 100 -15.30 -10.82 2.97
C LYS A 100 -14.01 -11.64 2.88
N LEU A 101 -13.06 -11.25 2.02
CA LEU A 101 -11.76 -11.94 1.88
C LEU A 101 -10.94 -11.91 3.19
N PHE A 102 -11.09 -10.86 3.98
CA PHE A 102 -10.41 -10.73 5.26
C PHE A 102 -11.10 -11.53 6.37
N ASP A 103 -12.43 -11.45 6.45
CA ASP A 103 -13.23 -12.10 7.50
C ASP A 103 -13.34 -13.62 7.29
N ASP A 104 -13.29 -14.07 6.03
CA ASP A 104 -13.28 -15.48 5.65
C ASP A 104 -12.02 -15.77 4.81
N PRO A 105 -10.86 -15.97 5.46
CA PRO A 105 -9.59 -16.23 4.77
C PRO A 105 -9.56 -17.60 4.08
N GLN A 106 -10.58 -18.43 4.27
CA GLN A 106 -10.78 -19.67 3.55
C GLN A 106 -11.80 -19.41 2.44
N GLY A 107 -11.39 -19.54 1.18
CA GLY A 107 -12.37 -19.82 0.13
C GLY A 107 -13.10 -21.13 0.40
#